data_AF-A0AAE9AXA8-F1
#
_entry.id   AF-A0AAE9AXA8-F1
#
_cell.length_a   1.000
_cell.length_b   1.000
_cell.length_c   1.000
_cell.angle_alpha   90.00
_cell.angle_beta   90.00
_cell.angle_gamma   90.00
#
_symmetry.space_group_name_H-M   'P 1'
#
loop_
_entity.id
_entity.type
_entity.pdbx_description
1 polymer ?
#
loop_
_entity_poly.entity_id
_entity_poly.type
_entity_poly.pdbx_seq_one_letter_code
_entity_poly.pdbx_strand_id
1 'polypeptide(L)'
;MEQTLGYELEDDIHVLHHCDNPACLNLWPGHVYIGDHSDNMRDRAERGRENNHNAAKTHCPRGHAYTRENTYVTPSNGKRQCRACARERLCSTPAAQ
;
A
#
# COMPACT_ATOMS: atom_id res chain seq x y z
N MET A 1 -22.69 -29.48 2.16
CA MET A 1 -22.90 -29.35 0.71
C MET A 1 -21.69 -28.61 0.19
N GLU A 2 -20.82 -29.30 -0.53
CA GLU A 2 -19.67 -28.69 -1.19
C GLU A 2 -20.12 -28.25 -2.58
N GLN A 3 -19.84 -26.99 -2.94
CA GLN A 3 -20.09 -26.45 -4.27
C GLN A 3 -18.72 -26.19 -4.89
N THR A 4 -18.45 -26.85 -6.02
CA THR A 4 -17.20 -26.70 -6.76
C THR A 4 -17.53 -26.22 -8.17
N LEU A 5 -16.77 -25.24 -8.67
CA LEU A 5 -16.96 -24.72 -10.02
C LEU A 5 -16.32 -25.62 -11.11
N GLY A 6 -15.60 -26.69 -10.71
CA GLY A 6 -15.08 -27.71 -11.62
C GLY A 6 -13.75 -27.37 -12.31
N TYR A 7 -12.94 -26.49 -11.72
CA TYR A 7 -11.63 -26.09 -12.26
C TYR A 7 -10.48 -26.77 -11.48
N GLU A 8 -9.48 -27.29 -12.17
CA GLU A 8 -8.15 -27.49 -11.59
C GLU A 8 -7.47 -26.11 -11.50
N LEU A 9 -7.09 -25.72 -10.28
CA LEU A 9 -6.38 -24.46 -10.06
C LEU A 9 -4.88 -24.75 -10.02
N GLU A 10 -4.14 -24.13 -10.93
CA GLU A 10 -2.68 -24.05 -10.86
C GLU A 10 -2.26 -23.08 -9.75
N ASP A 11 -1.03 -23.21 -9.24
CA ASP A 11 -0.55 -22.50 -8.04
C ASP A 11 -0.56 -20.96 -8.15
N ASP A 12 -0.47 -20.42 -9.38
CA ASP A 12 -0.41 -18.97 -9.61
C ASP A 12 -1.79 -18.34 -9.87
N ILE A 13 -2.86 -19.13 -9.84
CA ILE A 13 -4.23 -18.68 -10.09
C ILE A 13 -4.86 -18.10 -8.82
N HIS A 14 -5.49 -16.93 -8.96
CA HIS A 14 -6.21 -16.23 -7.90
C HIS A 14 -7.72 -16.21 -8.20
N VAL A 15 -8.53 -16.41 -7.16
CA VAL A 15 -9.98 -16.21 -7.22
C VAL A 15 -10.29 -14.81 -6.71
N LEU A 16 -10.87 -13.97 -7.57
CA LEU A 16 -11.11 -12.55 -7.32
C LEU A 16 -12.60 -12.28 -7.19
N HIS A 17 -12.97 -11.35 -6.32
CA HIS A 17 -14.37 -10.98 -6.08
C HIS A 17 -14.69 -9.66 -6.77
N HIS A 18 -15.81 -9.60 -7.50
CA HIS A 18 -16.32 -8.32 -8.00
C HIS A 18 -16.86 -7.40 -6.89
N CYS A 19 -17.29 -7.99 -5.77
CA CYS A 19 -18.03 -7.32 -4.70
C CYS A 19 -17.16 -6.64 -3.64
N ASP A 20 -15.84 -6.83 -3.70
CA ASP A 20 -14.90 -6.11 -2.85
C ASP A 20 -15.07 -6.29 -1.32
N ASN A 21 -15.87 -7.29 -0.91
CA ASN A 21 -16.16 -7.60 0.48
C ASN A 21 -15.40 -8.89 0.87
N PRO A 22 -14.33 -8.80 1.69
CA PRO A 22 -13.50 -9.96 2.04
C PRO A 22 -14.26 -11.06 2.79
N ALA A 23 -15.33 -10.72 3.51
CA ALA A 23 -16.16 -11.69 4.23
C ALA A 23 -17.22 -12.34 3.34
N CYS A 24 -17.29 -11.99 2.06
CA CYS A 24 -18.27 -12.56 1.15
C CYS A 24 -17.92 -14.01 0.81
N LEU A 25 -18.89 -14.92 0.95
CA LEU A 25 -18.75 -16.33 0.58
C LEU A 25 -19.67 -16.71 -0.59
N ASN A 26 -20.12 -15.71 -1.35
CA ASN A 26 -20.96 -15.89 -2.52
C ASN A 26 -20.08 -16.40 -3.67
N LEU A 27 -20.24 -17.67 -4.03
CA LEU A 27 -19.54 -18.30 -5.16
C LEU A 27 -20.43 -18.44 -6.39
N TRP A 28 -21.55 -17.69 -6.45
CA TRP A 28 -22.46 -17.76 -7.59
C TRP A 28 -21.75 -17.29 -8.88
N PRO A 29 -22.09 -17.87 -10.04
CA PRO A 29 -21.50 -17.48 -11.31
C PRO A 29 -21.60 -15.97 -11.54
N GLY A 30 -20.48 -15.31 -11.83
CA GLY A 30 -20.41 -13.86 -12.05
C GLY A 30 -20.19 -13.02 -10.78
N HIS A 31 -20.14 -13.62 -9.58
CA HIS A 31 -19.72 -12.93 -8.38
C HIS A 31 -18.19 -12.99 -8.16
N VAL A 32 -17.63 -14.16 -8.46
CA VAL A 32 -16.21 -14.44 -8.44
C VAL A 32 -15.70 -14.75 -9.85
N TYR A 33 -14.46 -14.40 -10.12
CA TYR A 33 -13.80 -14.66 -11.39
C TYR A 33 -12.36 -15.12 -11.16
N ILE A 34 -11.80 -15.78 -12.16
CA ILE A 34 -10.42 -16.27 -12.14
C ILE A 34 -9.51 -15.20 -12.74
N GLY A 35 -8.40 -14.92 -12.07
CA GLY A 35 -7.34 -14.03 -12.57
C GLY A 35 -6.00 -14.38 -11.93
N ASP A 36 -5.00 -13.54 -12.15
CA ASP A 36 -3.71 -13.66 -11.48
C ASP A 36 -3.49 -12.55 -10.43
N HIS A 37 -2.31 -12.55 -9.82
CA HIS A 37 -1.92 -11.49 -8.89
C HIS A 37 -1.89 -10.11 -9.55
N SER A 38 -1.47 -10.02 -10.81
CA SER A 38 -1.37 -8.76 -11.56
C SER A 38 -2.74 -8.16 -11.84
N ASP A 39 -3.73 -9.00 -12.15
CA ASP A 39 -5.13 -8.64 -12.36
C ASP A 39 -5.76 -8.10 -11.08
N ASN A 40 -5.51 -8.73 -9.93
CA ASN A 40 -5.96 -8.23 -8.63
C ASN A 40 -5.35 -6.85 -8.32
N MET A 41 -4.06 -6.68 -8.61
CA MET A 41 -3.37 -5.40 -8.39
C MET A 41 -3.91 -4.29 -9.30
N ARG A 42 -4.27 -4.64 -10.54
CA ARG A 42 -4.92 -3.72 -11.48
C ARG A 42 -6.32 -3.33 -11.03
N ASP A 43 -7.17 -4.31 -10.67
CA ASP A 43 -8.53 -4.05 -10.18
C ASP A 43 -8.51 -3.17 -8.92
N ARG A 44 -7.59 -3.44 -7.98
CA ARG A 44 -7.36 -2.57 -6.81
C ARG A 44 -7.03 -1.12 -7.20
N ALA A 45 -6.18 -0.92 -8.20
CA ALA A 45 -5.79 0.42 -8.66
C ALA A 45 -6.94 1.13 -9.38
N GLU A 46 -7.64 0.46 -10.29
CA GLU A 46 -8.81 0.98 -11.01
C GLU A 46 -9.93 1.40 -10.04
N ARG A 47 -10.10 0.67 -8.94
CA ARG A 47 -11.06 0.98 -7.88
C ARG A 47 -10.59 2.04 -6.88
N GLY A 48 -9.38 2.58 -7.04
CA GLY A 48 -8.82 3.60 -6.16
C GLY A 48 -8.56 3.11 -4.73
N ARG A 49 -8.36 1.80 -4.54
CA ARG A 49 -8.11 1.17 -3.23
C ARG A 49 -6.61 1.10 -2.91
N GLU A 50 -5.85 1.96 -3.55
CA GLU A 50 -4.45 2.11 -3.31
C GLU A 50 -4.17 2.72 -1.93
N ASN A 51 -3.33 2.03 -1.17
CA ASN A 51 -2.90 2.49 0.14
C ASN A 51 -1.87 3.61 -0.04
N ASN A 52 -2.36 4.82 -0.31
CA ASN A 52 -1.55 6.03 -0.40
C ASN A 52 -1.63 6.88 0.87
N HIS A 53 -1.66 6.24 2.04
CA HIS A 53 -1.70 6.94 3.34
C HIS A 53 -0.55 7.93 3.53
N ASN A 54 0.56 7.76 2.80
CA ASN A 54 1.68 8.68 2.86
C ASN A 54 1.45 9.96 2.05
N ALA A 55 0.76 9.94 0.90
CA ALA A 55 0.53 11.16 0.12
C ALA A 55 -0.23 12.24 0.89
N ALA A 56 -1.21 11.85 1.71
CA ALA A 56 -1.99 12.78 2.52
C ALA A 56 -1.23 13.39 3.71
N LYS A 57 -0.05 12.85 4.08
CA LYS A 57 0.71 13.36 5.23
C LYS A 57 1.30 14.73 4.91
N THR A 58 0.86 15.72 5.66
CA THR A 58 1.34 17.11 5.61
C THR A 58 2.49 17.37 6.60
N HIS A 59 2.65 16.53 7.62
CA HIS A 59 3.65 16.70 8.68
C HIS A 59 4.40 15.40 8.97
N CYS A 60 5.64 15.54 9.44
CA CYS A 60 6.44 14.41 9.92
C CYS A 60 5.98 13.96 11.32
N PRO A 61 6.43 12.78 11.82
CA PRO A 61 6.06 12.30 13.15
C PRO A 61 6.42 13.23 14.33
N ARG A 62 7.36 14.16 14.14
CA ARG A 62 7.73 15.21 15.11
C ARG A 62 6.94 16.51 14.95
N GLY A 63 6.03 16.59 13.97
CA GLY A 63 5.19 17.77 13.73
C GLY A 63 5.76 18.80 12.75
N HIS A 64 6.91 18.57 12.10
CA HIS A 64 7.40 19.52 11.09
C HIS A 64 6.66 19.35 9.75
N ALA A 65 6.28 20.45 9.12
CA ALA A 65 5.61 20.46 7.82
C ALA A 65 6.49 19.89 6.70
N TYR A 66 5.90 19.08 5.82
CA TYR A 66 6.53 18.61 4.59
C TYR A 66 6.41 19.67 3.49
N THR A 67 7.27 20.71 3.56
CA THR A 67 7.43 21.69 2.49
C THR A 67 8.55 21.28 1.54
N ARG A 68 8.72 21.96 0.39
CA ARG A 68 9.82 21.70 -0.55
C ARG A 68 11.19 21.91 0.12
N GLU A 69 11.29 22.89 1.01
CA GLU A 69 12.49 23.28 1.74
C GLU A 69 12.79 22.30 2.87
N ASN A 70 11.76 21.76 3.53
CA ASN A 70 11.92 20.87 4.68
C ASN A 70 11.83 19.37 4.34
N THR A 71 11.52 19.02 3.09
CA THR A 71 11.39 17.64 2.62
C THR A 71 12.56 17.24 1.72
N TYR A 72 13.35 16.27 2.16
CA TYR A 72 14.32 15.58 1.33
C TYR A 72 13.73 14.25 0.87
N VAL A 73 13.78 13.94 -0.42
CA VAL A 73 13.36 12.64 -0.97
C VAL A 73 14.61 11.86 -1.34
N THR A 74 14.81 10.71 -0.71
CA THR A 74 16.00 9.88 -0.96
C THR A 74 15.92 9.25 -2.36
N PRO A 75 16.94 9.42 -3.23
CA PRO A 75 16.91 8.92 -4.60
C PRO A 75 16.93 7.38 -4.68
N SER A 76 17.42 6.68 -3.66
CA SER A 76 17.51 5.21 -3.65
C SER A 76 16.17 4.50 -3.40
N ASN A 77 15.26 5.09 -2.64
CA ASN A 77 14.04 4.42 -2.18
C ASN A 77 12.79 5.32 -2.16
N GLY A 78 12.90 6.56 -2.61
CA GLY A 78 11.80 7.54 -2.65
C GLY A 78 11.27 7.95 -1.28
N LYS A 79 11.92 7.59 -0.16
CA LYS A 79 11.42 7.92 1.17
C LYS A 79 11.61 9.42 1.47
N ARG A 80 10.58 10.03 2.08
CA ARG A 80 10.63 11.41 2.56
C ARG A 80 11.33 11.48 3.92
N GLN A 81 12.34 12.33 4.02
CA GLN A 81 13.02 12.69 5.25
C GLN A 81 12.77 14.16 5.58
N CYS A 82 12.52 14.44 6.86
CA CYS A 82 12.38 15.80 7.36
C CYS A 82 13.77 16.39 7.62
N ARG A 83 14.11 17.50 6.97
CA ARG A 83 15.40 18.19 7.16
C ARG A 83 15.50 18.82 8.55
N ALA A 84 14.41 19.35 9.11
CA ALA A 84 14.39 19.85 10.48
C ALA A 84 14.72 18.75 11.50
N CYS A 85 14.10 17.56 11.38
CA CYS A 85 14.46 16.39 12.20
C CYS A 85 15.95 16.03 12.09
N ALA A 86 16.54 16.14 10.90
CA ALA A 86 17.95 15.83 10.69
C ALA A 86 18.85 16.85 11.42
N ARG A 87 18.51 18.15 11.34
CA ARG A 87 19.23 19.22 12.05
C ARG A 87 19.14 19.08 13.57
N GLU A 88 17.95 18.78 14.09
CA GLU A 88 17.74 18.53 15.53
C GLU A 88 18.63 17.39 16.04
N ARG A 89 18.71 16.29 15.28
CA ARG A 89 19.56 15.14 15.64
C ARG A 89 21.04 15.51 15.73
N LEU A 90 21.54 16.26 14.75
CA LEU A 90 22.92 16.76 14.70
C LEU A 90 23.24 17.69 15.89
N CYS A 91 22.27 18.51 16.31
CA CYS A 91 22.43 19.39 17.48
C CYS A 91 22.32 18.62 18.81
N SER A 92 21.60 17.50 18.83
CA SER A 92 21.31 16.72 20.04
C SER A 92 22.32 15.61 20.35
N THR A 93 23.23 15.30 19.42
CA THR A 93 24.33 14.37 19.71
C THR A 93 25.35 15.07 20.61
N PRO A 94 25.54 14.63 21.87
CA PRO A 94 26.71 15.06 22.63
C PRO A 94 27.96 14.63 21.84
N ALA A 95 28.92 15.54 21.70
CA ALA A 95 30.21 15.22 21.13
C ALA A 95 30.74 13.95 21.83
N ALA A 96 31.08 12.94 21.04
CA ALA A 96 31.64 11.69 21.54
C ALA A 96 32.83 12.00 22.47
N GLN A 97 32.76 11.48 23.70
CA GLN A 97 33.84 11.54 24.69
C GLN A 97 35.05 10.72 24.21
#